data_AF-A0A1V9YTB1-F1
#
_entry.id   AF-A0A1V9YTB1-F1
#
_cell.length_a   1.000
_cell.length_b   1.000
_cell.length_c   1.000
_cell.angle_alpha   90.00
_cell.angle_beta   90.00
_cell.angle_gamma   90.00
#
_symmetry.space_group_name_H-M   'P 1'
#
loop_
_entity.id
_entity.type
_entity.pdbx_description
1 polymer ?
#
loop_
_entity_poly.entity_id
_entity_poly.type
_entity_poly.pdbx_seq_one_letter_code
_entity_poly.pdbx_strand_id
1 'polypeptide(L)'
;MLAIYSNEILLSKAEVHAACFSVLQSLCGLIMALVIKIPSPKVVLQIKRNAVLCARVLGNDVHQFNTALIYDAFRGMGEFFRKKVATDIKGKWREYLKQDNFQQVIVTKSTCLKNLELCGLQKRCDEFLKTADSRGNISLPFTSIVQHGCHEIHEMIEAMFHFEWHLNIPEWGNLVRDDTWEALSELSTVLNELIDRTDDLQISQAVITAANSSYLSSACDVIAAVLTQQIESWESRTRISNQTPKQQTKAPRATAATTKKKFESTSTRAQDMVCELMVKKIDDLIGSFFFLNWTATEVNSQVDPCMSDLINYLQASFTQLDALMQFANACNVTQLRECFLPLTQMVDLIVSNDIEHLDTSIRNGGKYTHVMPDQVIAVLEKYKEVAATGASKFFKAKKAPAEGGLKKAVIDSVVKQLRMMNPHAK
;
A
#
# COMPACT_ATOMS: atom_id res chain seq x y z
N MET A 1 23.14 -49.94 58.02
CA MET A 1 22.26 -48.90 58.58
C MET A 1 22.37 -47.69 57.66
N LEU A 2 21.49 -47.42 56.70
CA LEU A 2 20.04 -47.42 56.73
C LEU A 2 19.47 -48.10 55.47
N ALA A 3 18.92 -49.30 55.65
CA ALA A 3 17.89 -49.87 54.80
C ALA A 3 16.65 -49.95 55.70
N ILE A 4 16.11 -48.78 56.03
CA ILE A 4 14.87 -48.56 56.78
C ILE A 4 14.28 -47.33 56.10
N TYR A 5 12.97 -47.34 55.80
CA TYR A 5 12.23 -46.54 54.80
C TYR A 5 12.32 -47.17 53.39
N SER A 6 11.34 -47.90 52.85
CA SER A 6 9.90 -48.02 53.12
C SER A 6 9.42 -49.44 52.72
N ASN A 7 8.35 -49.93 53.33
CA ASN A 7 7.58 -51.10 52.84
C ASN A 7 6.74 -50.75 51.59
N GLU A 8 7.19 -49.79 50.78
CA GLU A 8 6.53 -49.44 49.54
C GLU A 8 7.10 -50.35 48.46
N ILE A 9 6.23 -51.17 47.88
CA ILE A 9 6.54 -51.95 46.69
C ILE A 9 7.03 -50.95 45.65
N LEU A 10 8.32 -51.02 45.29
CA LEU A 10 8.88 -50.20 44.21
C LEU A 10 8.04 -50.44 42.96
N LEU A 11 7.52 -49.35 42.38
CA LEU A 11 6.69 -49.43 41.17
C LEU A 11 7.46 -50.16 40.06
N SER A 12 6.76 -51.07 39.39
CA SER A 12 7.27 -51.71 38.19
C SER A 12 7.45 -50.67 37.07
N LYS A 13 8.35 -50.97 36.12
CA LYS A 13 8.53 -50.14 34.92
C LYS A 13 7.20 -49.89 34.20
N ALA A 14 6.31 -50.89 34.15
CA ALA A 14 5.00 -50.76 33.53
C ALA A 14 4.10 -49.73 34.26
N GLU A 15 4.08 -49.75 35.59
CA GLU A 15 3.30 -48.80 36.40
C GLU A 15 3.84 -47.37 36.27
N VAL A 16 5.17 -47.18 36.25
CA VAL A 16 5.79 -45.87 36.01
C VAL A 16 5.48 -45.34 34.62
N HIS A 17 5.54 -46.20 33.59
CA HIS A 17 5.18 -45.82 32.22
C HIS A 17 3.69 -45.45 32.10
N ALA A 18 2.79 -46.20 32.75
CA ALA A 18 1.36 -45.92 32.77
C ALA A 18 1.05 -44.59 33.46
N ALA A 19 1.68 -44.32 34.61
CA ALA A 19 1.54 -43.05 35.33
C ALA A 19 2.05 -41.88 34.48
N CYS A 20 3.23 -42.01 33.85
CA CYS A 20 3.79 -40.99 32.97
C CYS A 20 2.87 -40.72 31.77
N PHE A 21 2.33 -41.78 31.14
CA PHE A 21 1.39 -41.65 30.03
C PHE A 21 0.12 -40.90 30.43
N SER A 22 -0.46 -41.20 31.60
CA SER A 22 -1.62 -40.49 32.13
C SER A 22 -1.34 -39.00 32.33
N VAL A 23 -0.18 -38.66 32.92
CA VAL A 23 0.24 -37.26 33.09
C VAL A 23 0.41 -36.56 31.73
N LEU A 24 1.06 -37.21 30.77
CA LEU A 24 1.22 -36.67 29.42
C LEU A 24 -0.12 -36.44 28.72
N GLN A 25 -1.08 -37.35 28.88
CA GLN A 25 -2.42 -37.20 28.32
C GLN A 25 -3.16 -36.00 28.93
N SER A 26 -3.13 -35.85 30.25
CA SER A 26 -3.73 -34.70 30.95
C SER A 26 -3.07 -33.38 30.53
N LEU A 27 -1.74 -33.34 30.44
CA LEU A 27 -1.00 -32.16 29.99
C LEU A 27 -1.33 -31.79 28.54
N CYS A 28 -1.43 -32.77 27.64
CA CYS A 28 -1.85 -32.52 26.27
C CYS A 28 -3.26 -31.91 26.22
N GLY A 29 -4.21 -32.46 26.99
CA GLY A 29 -5.57 -31.91 27.09
C GLY A 29 -5.58 -30.45 27.57
N LEU A 30 -4.78 -30.13 28.59
CA LEU A 30 -4.63 -28.76 29.09
C LEU A 30 -4.00 -27.83 28.06
N ILE A 31 -2.91 -28.26 27.41
CA ILE A 31 -2.23 -27.46 26.37
C ILE A 31 -3.21 -27.14 25.24
N MET A 32 -3.95 -28.14 24.73
CA MET A 32 -4.95 -27.93 23.68
C MET A 32 -6.01 -26.90 24.09
N ALA A 33 -6.54 -27.00 25.31
CA ALA A 33 -7.56 -26.09 25.81
C ALA A 33 -7.04 -24.65 26.03
N LEU A 34 -5.79 -24.51 26.49
CA LEU A 34 -5.19 -23.21 26.78
C LEU A 34 -4.68 -22.52 25.52
N VAL A 35 -4.07 -23.25 24.58
CA VAL A 35 -3.54 -22.71 23.32
C VAL A 35 -4.62 -22.01 22.50
N ILE A 36 -5.88 -22.48 22.59
CA ILE A 36 -7.01 -21.83 21.92
C ILE A 36 -7.19 -20.38 22.40
N LYS A 37 -6.98 -20.12 23.70
CA LYS A 37 -7.20 -18.81 24.34
C LYS A 37 -6.01 -17.85 24.22
N ILE A 38 -4.81 -18.34 23.93
CA ILE A 38 -3.60 -17.51 23.82
C ILE A 38 -3.76 -16.58 22.60
N PRO A 39 -3.59 -15.26 22.69
CA PRO A 39 -3.80 -14.39 21.53
C PRO A 39 -2.66 -14.50 20.50
N SER A 40 -1.41 -14.51 20.95
CA SER A 40 -0.24 -14.44 20.06
C SER A 40 0.18 -15.80 19.49
N PRO A 41 0.31 -15.95 18.15
CA PRO A 41 0.87 -17.16 17.55
C PRO A 41 2.32 -17.46 17.97
N LYS A 42 3.13 -16.43 18.27
CA LYS A 42 4.53 -16.59 18.71
C LYS A 42 4.62 -17.37 20.02
N VAL A 43 3.69 -17.14 20.95
CA VAL A 43 3.63 -17.87 22.23
C VAL A 43 3.24 -19.33 22.00
N VAL A 44 2.33 -19.62 21.06
CA VAL A 44 1.97 -21.00 20.70
C VAL A 44 3.18 -21.77 20.16
N LEU A 45 4.01 -21.12 19.33
CA LEU A 45 5.26 -21.72 18.84
C LEU A 45 6.26 -22.01 19.96
N GLN A 46 6.39 -21.10 20.93
CA GLN A 46 7.27 -21.31 22.09
C GLN A 46 6.80 -22.50 22.94
N ILE A 47 5.50 -22.60 23.20
CA ILE A 47 4.90 -23.74 23.91
C ILE A 47 5.17 -25.03 23.15
N LYS A 48 4.93 -25.04 21.82
CA LYS A 48 5.20 -26.20 20.96
C LYS A 48 6.67 -26.59 21.00
N ARG A 49 7.59 -25.63 20.88
CA ARG A 49 9.03 -25.88 20.93
C ARG A 49 9.43 -26.55 22.25
N ASN A 50 8.98 -26.00 23.37
CA ASN A 50 9.31 -26.53 24.70
C ASN A 50 8.70 -27.93 24.89
N ALA A 51 7.45 -28.14 24.48
CA ALA A 51 6.79 -29.44 24.59
C ALA A 51 7.49 -30.52 23.73
N VAL A 52 7.91 -30.20 22.51
CA VAL A 52 8.66 -31.12 21.64
C VAL A 52 10.06 -31.40 22.21
N LEU A 53 10.73 -30.40 22.81
CA LEU A 53 12.01 -30.63 23.49
C LEU A 53 11.84 -31.60 24.68
N CYS A 54 10.82 -31.38 25.52
CA CYS A 54 10.50 -32.31 26.60
C CYS A 54 10.18 -33.72 26.07
N ALA A 55 9.38 -33.81 25.00
CA ALA A 55 9.05 -35.08 24.36
C ALA A 55 10.31 -35.84 23.89
N ARG A 56 11.29 -35.13 23.33
CA ARG A 56 12.56 -35.76 22.91
C ARG A 56 13.39 -36.27 24.07
N VAL A 57 13.46 -35.52 25.16
CA VAL A 57 14.23 -35.93 26.35
C VAL A 57 13.58 -37.16 26.99
N LEU A 58 12.25 -37.18 27.09
CA LEU A 58 11.50 -38.30 27.65
C LEU A 58 11.46 -39.53 26.74
N GLY A 59 11.49 -39.33 25.43
CA GLY A 59 11.48 -40.41 24.43
C GLY A 59 12.87 -40.91 24.00
N ASN A 60 13.95 -40.45 24.65
CA ASN A 60 15.31 -40.88 24.31
C ASN A 60 15.58 -42.33 24.74
N ASP A 61 16.73 -42.87 24.32
CA ASP A 61 17.13 -44.26 24.59
C ASP A 61 17.25 -44.60 26.09
N VAL A 62 17.38 -43.56 26.93
CA VAL A 62 17.51 -43.67 28.39
C VAL A 62 16.14 -43.83 29.07
N HIS A 63 15.19 -42.95 28.76
CA HIS A 63 13.91 -42.89 29.45
C HIS A 63 12.82 -43.72 28.76
N GLN A 64 12.87 -43.85 27.43
CA GLN A 64 12.01 -44.72 26.62
C GLN A 64 10.49 -44.51 26.84
N PHE A 65 10.05 -43.33 27.27
CA PHE A 65 8.63 -43.05 27.42
C PHE A 65 7.95 -42.85 26.06
N ASN A 66 6.70 -43.29 25.95
CA ASN A 66 5.91 -43.04 24.74
C ASN A 66 5.43 -41.58 24.73
N THR A 67 6.04 -40.76 23.88
CA THR A 67 5.71 -39.33 23.73
C THR A 67 4.88 -39.02 22.49
N ALA A 68 4.35 -40.03 21.79
CA ALA A 68 3.59 -39.83 20.55
C ALA A 68 2.40 -38.88 20.73
N LEU A 69 1.71 -38.96 21.88
CA LEU A 69 0.58 -38.10 22.24
C LEU A 69 0.89 -36.60 22.11
N ILE A 70 2.12 -36.17 22.44
CA ILE A 70 2.50 -34.75 22.34
C ILE A 70 2.51 -34.33 20.87
N TYR A 71 3.12 -35.14 20.00
CA TYR A 71 3.17 -34.86 18.56
C TYR A 71 1.78 -34.89 17.94
N ASP A 72 0.94 -35.86 18.32
CA ASP A 72 -0.44 -35.99 17.82
C ASP A 72 -1.31 -34.80 18.24
N ALA A 73 -1.15 -34.30 19.47
CA ALA A 73 -1.84 -33.11 19.95
C ALA A 73 -1.49 -31.87 19.11
N PHE A 74 -0.19 -31.61 18.88
CA PHE A 74 0.22 -30.47 18.03
C PHE A 74 -0.15 -30.67 16.56
N ARG A 75 -0.15 -31.91 16.05
CA ARG A 75 -0.63 -32.22 14.70
C ARG A 75 -2.11 -31.85 14.56
N GLY A 76 -2.94 -32.20 15.55
CA GLY A 76 -4.36 -31.84 15.59
C GLY A 76 -4.62 -30.33 15.67
N MET A 77 -3.66 -29.54 16.17
CA MET A 77 -3.75 -28.07 16.21
C MET A 77 -3.30 -27.36 14.92
N GLY A 78 -2.79 -28.08 13.91
CA GLY A 78 -2.22 -27.47 12.71
C GLY A 78 -3.16 -26.50 12.01
N GLU A 79 -4.41 -26.90 11.77
CA GLU A 79 -5.41 -26.02 11.13
C GLU A 79 -5.75 -24.80 12.00
N PHE A 80 -5.91 -25.01 13.31
CA PHE A 80 -6.18 -23.92 14.25
C PHE A 80 -5.04 -22.89 14.24
N PHE A 81 -3.79 -23.35 14.29
CA PHE A 81 -2.62 -22.48 14.27
C PHE A 81 -2.57 -21.66 12.98
N ARG A 82 -2.78 -22.27 11.81
CA ARG A 82 -2.81 -21.54 10.53
C ARG A 82 -3.88 -20.45 10.51
N LYS A 83 -5.12 -20.79 10.86
CA LYS A 83 -6.23 -19.83 10.94
C LYS A 83 -5.94 -18.69 11.91
N LYS A 84 -5.28 -19.00 13.02
CA LYS A 84 -4.87 -18.01 14.03
C LYS A 84 -3.83 -17.05 13.47
N VAL A 85 -2.80 -17.54 12.79
CA VAL A 85 -1.77 -16.70 12.17
C VAL A 85 -2.39 -15.80 11.09
N ALA A 86 -3.27 -16.35 10.24
CA ALA A 86 -3.97 -15.56 9.22
C ALA A 86 -4.82 -14.44 9.84
N THR A 87 -5.52 -14.73 10.96
CA THR A 87 -6.33 -13.73 11.68
C THR A 87 -5.47 -12.66 12.35
N ASP A 88 -4.35 -13.05 12.98
CA ASP A 88 -3.40 -12.13 13.62
C ASP A 88 -2.88 -11.10 12.62
N ILE A 89 -2.48 -11.56 11.44
CA ILE A 89 -1.95 -10.71 10.39
C ILE A 89 -3.04 -9.79 9.82
N LYS A 90 -4.27 -10.28 9.66
CA LYS A 90 -5.42 -9.44 9.28
C LYS A 90 -5.65 -8.29 10.25
N GLY A 91 -5.51 -8.55 11.56
CA GLY A 91 -5.54 -7.52 12.58
C GLY A 91 -4.44 -6.48 12.40
N LYS A 92 -3.20 -6.95 12.21
CA LYS A 92 -2.02 -6.08 12.05
C LYS A 92 -2.10 -5.17 10.83
N TRP A 93 -2.54 -5.64 9.66
CA TRP A 93 -2.65 -4.74 8.49
C TRP A 93 -3.61 -3.58 8.74
N ARG A 94 -4.75 -3.86 9.39
CA ARG A 94 -5.74 -2.82 9.72
C ARG A 94 -5.19 -1.86 10.77
N GLU A 95 -4.34 -2.32 11.68
CA GLU A 95 -3.64 -1.47 12.64
C GLU A 95 -2.57 -0.61 11.96
N TYR A 96 -1.71 -1.19 11.12
CA TYR A 96 -0.68 -0.47 10.36
C TYR A 96 -1.31 0.61 9.47
N LEU A 97 -2.40 0.29 8.76
CA LEU A 97 -3.09 1.27 7.93
C LEU A 97 -3.69 2.43 8.74
N LYS A 98 -4.16 2.17 9.96
CA LYS A 98 -4.67 3.23 10.85
C LYS A 98 -3.56 4.12 11.41
N GLN A 99 -2.36 3.57 11.60
CA GLN A 99 -1.20 4.28 12.13
C GLN A 99 -0.37 4.96 11.04
N ASP A 100 -0.59 4.61 9.77
CA ASP A 100 0.19 5.16 8.67
C ASP A 100 -0.09 6.65 8.48
N ASN A 101 0.99 7.42 8.33
CA ASN A 101 0.94 8.83 7.99
C ASN A 101 0.99 9.06 6.47
N PHE A 102 1.05 7.98 5.68
CA PHE A 102 1.11 8.01 4.22
C PHE A 102 2.33 8.74 3.67
N GLN A 103 3.40 8.84 4.48
CA GLN A 103 4.68 9.40 4.07
C GLN A 103 5.61 8.33 3.53
N GLN A 104 6.47 8.73 2.60
CA GLN A 104 7.51 7.87 2.05
C GLN A 104 8.46 7.41 3.14
N VAL A 105 8.91 6.15 3.05
CA VAL A 105 9.88 5.63 4.00
C VAL A 105 11.24 6.26 3.71
N ILE A 106 11.83 6.85 4.75
CA ILE A 106 13.18 7.39 4.70
C ILE A 106 14.13 6.32 5.26
N VAL A 107 15.08 5.87 4.44
CA VAL A 107 16.09 4.88 4.82
C VAL A 107 17.50 5.45 4.68
N THR A 108 18.46 4.84 5.37
CA THR A 108 19.88 5.18 5.23
C THR A 108 20.54 4.22 4.26
N LYS A 109 21.71 4.59 3.72
CA LYS A 109 22.50 3.69 2.85
C LYS A 109 22.74 2.30 3.47
N SER A 110 22.94 2.21 4.79
CA SER A 110 23.14 0.95 5.51
C SER A 110 21.89 0.09 5.62
N THR A 111 20.70 0.69 5.69
CA THR A 111 19.43 -0.05 5.86
C THR A 111 18.66 -0.23 4.55
N CYS A 112 19.03 0.49 3.48
CA CYS A 112 18.36 0.46 2.19
C CYS A 112 18.31 -0.95 1.58
N LEU A 113 19.46 -1.63 1.47
CA LEU A 113 19.54 -2.96 0.86
C LEU A 113 18.59 -3.96 1.54
N LYS A 114 18.65 -4.06 2.88
CA LYS A 114 17.81 -4.97 3.66
C LYS A 114 16.32 -4.69 3.48
N ASN A 115 15.92 -3.42 3.41
CA ASN A 115 14.53 -3.03 3.19
C ASN A 115 14.06 -3.35 1.75
N LEU A 116 14.93 -3.19 0.76
CA LEU A 116 14.63 -3.49 -0.64
C LEU A 116 14.57 -4.99 -0.90
N GLU A 117 15.40 -5.79 -0.24
CA GLU A 117 15.38 -7.26 -0.33
C GLU A 117 14.03 -7.85 0.08
N LEU A 118 13.42 -7.33 1.15
CA LEU A 118 12.08 -7.76 1.60
C LEU A 118 11.00 -7.57 0.54
N CYS A 119 11.16 -6.59 -0.34
CA CYS A 119 10.17 -6.24 -1.37
C CYS A 119 10.59 -6.71 -2.77
N GLY A 120 11.73 -7.39 -2.91
CA GLY A 120 12.28 -7.82 -4.19
C GLY A 120 12.87 -6.72 -5.08
N LEU A 121 13.24 -5.60 -4.48
CA LEU A 121 13.76 -4.41 -5.16
C LEU A 121 15.28 -4.30 -5.07
N GLN A 122 15.99 -5.33 -4.60
CA GLN A 122 17.45 -5.29 -4.39
C GLN A 122 18.22 -4.94 -5.67
N LYS A 123 17.72 -5.35 -6.84
CA LYS A 123 18.33 -5.03 -8.15
C LYS A 123 18.27 -3.54 -8.50
N ARG A 124 17.35 -2.80 -7.89
CA ARG A 124 17.14 -1.36 -8.08
C ARG A 124 17.79 -0.52 -6.99
N CYS A 125 18.57 -1.13 -6.09
CA CYS A 125 19.24 -0.42 -5.00
C CYS A 125 20.10 0.75 -5.51
N ASP A 126 20.84 0.54 -6.60
CA ASP A 126 21.67 1.58 -7.22
C ASP A 126 20.86 2.75 -7.79
N GLU A 127 19.61 2.51 -8.20
CA GLU A 127 18.69 3.58 -8.64
C GLU A 127 18.29 4.46 -7.45
N PHE A 128 17.91 3.84 -6.33
CA PHE A 128 17.52 4.56 -5.12
C PHE A 128 18.70 5.22 -4.42
N LEU A 129 19.90 4.66 -4.49
CA LEU A 129 21.10 5.30 -3.93
C LEU A 129 21.43 6.63 -4.62
N LYS A 130 21.02 6.83 -5.87
CA LYS A 130 21.20 8.10 -6.59
C LYS A 130 20.26 9.20 -6.10
N THR A 131 19.18 8.87 -5.40
CA THR A 131 18.22 9.84 -4.86
C THR A 131 18.56 10.25 -3.42
N ALA A 132 19.73 9.88 -2.91
CA ALA A 132 20.17 10.23 -1.57
C ALA A 132 20.30 11.75 -1.40
N ASP A 133 19.75 12.28 -0.31
CA ASP A 133 19.90 13.67 0.08
C ASP A 133 21.33 13.99 0.55
N SER A 134 21.60 15.27 0.82
CA SER A 134 22.90 15.74 1.34
C SER A 134 23.28 15.16 2.71
N ARG A 135 22.35 14.51 3.42
CA ARG A 135 22.55 13.82 4.70
C ARG A 135 22.68 12.30 4.53
N GLY A 136 22.58 11.78 3.31
CA GLY A 136 22.65 10.35 3.00
C GLY A 136 21.33 9.59 3.23
N ASN A 137 20.22 10.29 3.38
CA ASN A 137 18.88 9.70 3.47
C ASN A 137 18.30 9.46 2.09
N ILE A 138 17.64 8.32 1.92
CA ILE A 138 17.04 7.87 0.67
C ILE A 138 15.54 7.77 0.91
N SER A 139 14.75 8.50 0.12
CA SER A 139 13.30 8.39 0.16
C SER A 139 12.85 7.27 -0.75
N LEU A 140 12.16 6.27 -0.19
CA LEU A 140 11.58 5.17 -0.94
C LEU A 140 10.21 5.58 -1.50
N PRO A 141 9.84 5.09 -2.69
CA PRO A 141 8.63 5.50 -3.41
C PRO A 141 7.32 4.91 -2.85
N PHE A 142 7.35 4.43 -1.61
CA PHE A 142 6.25 3.75 -0.91
C PHE A 142 6.34 4.02 0.60
N THR A 143 5.26 3.70 1.29
CA THR A 143 5.11 3.83 2.76
C THR A 143 5.60 2.58 3.50
N SER A 144 5.60 2.70 4.84
CA SER A 144 5.87 1.58 5.74
C SER A 144 4.92 0.39 5.54
N ILE A 145 3.71 0.58 4.96
CA ILE A 145 2.77 -0.51 4.68
C ILE A 145 3.39 -1.59 3.79
N VAL A 146 4.20 -1.21 2.79
CA VAL A 146 4.84 -2.19 1.91
C VAL A 146 5.86 -3.02 2.69
N GLN A 147 6.68 -2.36 3.53
CA GLN A 147 7.69 -3.01 4.34
C GLN A 147 7.08 -3.93 5.39
N HIS A 148 6.12 -3.41 6.17
CA HIS A 148 5.39 -4.18 7.17
C HIS A 148 4.60 -5.32 6.52
N GLY A 149 3.93 -5.06 5.39
CA GLY A 149 3.18 -6.06 4.64
C GLY A 149 4.04 -7.23 4.18
N CYS A 150 5.21 -6.95 3.58
CA CYS A 150 6.16 -8.00 3.19
C CYS A 150 6.73 -8.72 4.42
N HIS A 151 7.15 -7.98 5.43
CA HIS A 151 7.74 -8.54 6.66
C HIS A 151 6.79 -9.51 7.37
N GLU A 152 5.52 -9.13 7.58
CA GLU A 152 4.54 -9.99 8.24
C GLU A 152 4.24 -11.26 7.43
N ILE A 153 4.26 -11.19 6.10
CA ILE A 153 4.11 -12.38 5.26
C ILE A 153 5.32 -13.30 5.35
N HIS A 154 6.54 -12.75 5.38
CA HIS A 154 7.74 -13.56 5.61
C HIS A 154 7.70 -14.24 6.98
N GLU A 155 7.37 -13.50 8.04
CA GLU A 155 7.20 -14.03 9.40
C GLU A 155 6.09 -15.09 9.46
N MET A 156 4.99 -14.91 8.71
CA MET A 156 3.93 -15.91 8.60
C MET A 156 4.42 -17.24 8.06
N ILE A 157 5.10 -17.19 6.90
CA ILE A 157 5.60 -18.37 6.22
C ILE A 157 6.56 -19.10 7.16
N GLU A 158 7.51 -18.37 7.75
CA GLU A 158 8.46 -18.91 8.72
C GLU A 158 7.75 -19.55 9.92
N ALA A 159 6.79 -18.84 10.53
CA ALA A 159 6.03 -19.34 11.67
C ALA A 159 5.26 -20.63 11.34
N MET A 160 4.63 -20.71 10.17
CA MET A 160 3.88 -21.89 9.74
C MET A 160 4.79 -23.10 9.51
N PHE A 161 5.96 -22.92 8.89
CA PHE A 161 6.92 -24.02 8.72
C PHE A 161 7.62 -24.40 10.03
N HIS A 162 7.89 -23.45 10.93
CA HIS A 162 8.37 -23.74 12.28
C HIS A 162 7.36 -24.54 13.12
N PHE A 163 6.07 -24.26 12.94
CA PHE A 163 5.02 -25.04 13.60
C PHE A 163 5.04 -26.49 13.13
N GLU A 164 5.03 -26.72 11.82
CA GLU A 164 5.03 -28.06 11.23
C GLU A 164 6.28 -28.87 11.56
N TRP A 165 7.42 -28.21 11.76
CA TRP A 165 8.70 -28.86 11.98
C TRP A 165 8.63 -30.00 13.02
N HIS A 166 8.95 -31.24 12.62
CA HIS A 166 8.83 -32.49 13.39
C HIS A 166 7.42 -33.09 13.59
N LEU A 167 6.38 -32.52 12.97
CA LEU A 167 5.00 -33.04 13.06
C LEU A 167 4.61 -33.90 11.84
N ASN A 168 5.31 -33.73 10.71
CA ASN A 168 5.07 -34.43 9.44
C ASN A 168 3.60 -34.32 9.00
N ILE A 169 3.08 -33.10 8.96
CA ILE A 169 1.68 -32.85 8.57
C ILE A 169 1.56 -33.00 7.04
N PRO A 170 0.67 -33.87 6.52
CA PRO A 170 0.53 -34.04 5.08
C PRO A 170 0.03 -32.76 4.41
N GLU A 171 0.48 -32.53 3.17
CA GLU A 171 0.07 -31.39 2.34
C GLU A 171 0.33 -29.99 2.93
N TRP A 172 1.11 -29.89 4.01
CA TRP A 172 1.33 -28.62 4.71
C TRP A 172 1.85 -27.52 3.81
N GLY A 173 2.79 -27.83 2.91
CA GLY A 173 3.30 -26.85 1.95
C GLY A 173 2.23 -26.24 1.04
N ASN A 174 1.24 -27.04 0.59
CA ASN A 174 0.12 -26.53 -0.21
C ASN A 174 -0.80 -25.65 0.62
N LEU A 175 -1.07 -26.04 1.86
CA LEU A 175 -1.90 -25.28 2.80
C LEU A 175 -1.29 -23.91 3.13
N VAL A 176 0.02 -23.86 3.42
CA VAL A 176 0.74 -22.60 3.67
C VAL A 176 0.75 -21.71 2.44
N ARG A 177 0.89 -22.30 1.24
CA ARG A 177 0.82 -21.56 -0.03
C ARG A 177 -0.54 -20.86 -0.20
N ASP A 178 -1.64 -21.61 -0.04
CA ASP A 178 -2.99 -21.07 -0.18
C ASP A 178 -3.25 -19.95 0.85
N ASP A 179 -2.93 -20.18 2.12
CA ASP A 179 -3.09 -19.18 3.18
C ASP A 179 -2.27 -17.91 2.91
N THR A 180 -1.07 -18.05 2.32
CA THR A 180 -0.20 -16.90 2.00
C THR A 180 -0.80 -16.01 0.92
N TRP A 181 -1.36 -16.60 -0.13
CA TRP A 181 -1.98 -15.82 -1.19
C TRP A 181 -3.34 -15.24 -0.79
N GLU A 182 -4.07 -15.92 0.11
CA GLU A 182 -5.29 -15.38 0.73
C GLU A 182 -4.97 -14.19 1.63
N ALA A 183 -3.94 -14.31 2.47
CA ALA A 183 -3.43 -13.23 3.32
C ALA A 183 -3.05 -11.97 2.50
N LEU A 184 -2.23 -12.13 1.46
CA LEU A 184 -1.88 -11.02 0.57
C LEU A 184 -3.10 -10.46 -0.19
N SER A 185 -4.06 -11.30 -0.58
CA SER A 185 -5.31 -10.84 -1.18
C SER A 185 -6.11 -9.95 -0.22
N GLU A 186 -6.15 -10.29 1.07
CA GLU A 186 -6.83 -9.48 2.08
C GLU A 186 -6.14 -8.11 2.26
N LEU A 187 -4.81 -8.03 2.17
CA LEU A 187 -4.10 -6.75 2.18
C LEU A 187 -4.57 -5.84 1.03
N SER A 188 -4.74 -6.40 -0.19
CA SER A 188 -5.33 -5.65 -1.31
C SER A 188 -6.77 -5.20 -1.01
N THR A 189 -7.58 -6.04 -0.36
CA THR A 189 -8.94 -5.65 0.08
C THR A 189 -8.89 -4.49 1.07
N VAL A 190 -8.01 -4.55 2.08
CA VAL A 190 -7.84 -3.49 3.09
C VAL A 190 -7.40 -2.16 2.45
N LEU A 191 -6.54 -2.20 1.42
CA LEU A 191 -6.18 -1.00 0.65
C LEU A 191 -7.34 -0.45 -0.17
N ASN A 192 -8.16 -1.31 -0.79
CA ASN A 192 -9.36 -0.85 -1.51
C ASN A 192 -10.39 -0.21 -0.56
N GLU A 193 -10.57 -0.74 0.66
CA GLU A 193 -11.43 -0.13 1.67
C GLU A 193 -10.99 1.30 2.04
N LEU A 194 -9.69 1.63 1.92
CA LEU A 194 -9.19 3.00 2.10
C LEU A 194 -9.62 3.90 0.94
N ILE A 195 -9.47 3.41 -0.30
CA ILE A 195 -9.82 4.16 -1.52
C ILE A 195 -11.31 4.47 -1.54
N ASP A 196 -12.14 3.52 -1.09
CA ASP A 196 -13.60 3.64 -1.12
C ASP A 196 -14.16 4.60 -0.06
N ARG A 197 -13.36 5.02 0.92
CA ARG A 197 -13.73 6.06 1.89
C ARG A 197 -13.46 7.45 1.29
N THR A 198 -14.31 7.84 0.35
CA THR A 198 -14.13 9.04 -0.49
C THR A 198 -14.25 10.38 0.23
N ASP A 199 -14.90 10.43 1.40
CA ASP A 199 -15.23 11.71 2.04
C ASP A 199 -14.00 12.46 2.60
N ASP A 200 -12.95 11.73 3.00
CA ASP A 200 -11.73 12.28 3.63
C ASP A 200 -10.44 11.94 2.85
N LEU A 201 -10.53 11.25 1.71
CA LEU A 201 -9.35 10.77 0.99
C LEU A 201 -8.59 11.93 0.34
N GLN A 202 -7.34 12.13 0.76
CA GLN A 202 -6.47 13.13 0.15
C GLN A 202 -5.84 12.60 -1.14
N ILE A 203 -5.58 13.49 -2.10
CA ILE A 203 -4.95 13.14 -3.38
C ILE A 203 -3.59 12.46 -3.15
N SER A 204 -2.79 12.97 -2.22
CA SER A 204 -1.51 12.37 -1.81
C SER A 204 -1.66 10.94 -1.29
N GLN A 205 -2.72 10.65 -0.53
CA GLN A 205 -3.02 9.31 -0.02
C GLN A 205 -3.41 8.35 -1.15
N ALA A 206 -4.20 8.80 -2.13
CA ALA A 206 -4.54 8.00 -3.29
C ALA A 206 -3.30 7.71 -4.17
N VAL A 207 -2.44 8.72 -4.41
CA VAL A 207 -1.16 8.56 -5.13
C VAL A 207 -0.27 7.53 -4.46
N ILE A 208 -0.06 7.63 -3.14
CA ILE A 208 0.83 6.70 -2.45
C ILE A 208 0.20 5.31 -2.30
N THR A 209 -1.12 5.20 -2.24
CA THR A 209 -1.82 3.90 -2.24
C THR A 209 -1.64 3.19 -3.58
N ALA A 210 -1.68 3.93 -4.70
CA ALA A 210 -1.34 3.39 -6.01
C ALA A 210 0.10 2.86 -6.03
N ALA A 211 1.05 3.66 -5.54
CA ALA A 211 2.46 3.27 -5.44
C ALA A 211 2.65 2.02 -4.58
N ASN A 212 2.12 2.02 -3.35
CA ASN A 212 2.16 0.89 -2.42
C ASN A 212 1.65 -0.39 -3.09
N SER A 213 0.52 -0.32 -3.79
CA SER A 213 -0.09 -1.46 -4.49
C SER A 213 0.79 -1.97 -5.64
N SER A 214 1.39 -1.06 -6.43
CA SER A 214 2.33 -1.42 -7.49
C SER A 214 3.58 -2.14 -6.97
N TYR A 215 4.15 -1.67 -5.85
CA TYR A 215 5.30 -2.32 -5.22
C TYR A 215 4.93 -3.65 -4.56
N LEU A 216 3.76 -3.76 -3.93
CA LEU A 216 3.26 -5.04 -3.39
C LEU A 216 2.97 -6.07 -4.49
N SER A 217 2.47 -5.63 -5.65
CA SER A 217 2.34 -6.48 -6.85
C SER A 217 3.70 -7.07 -7.25
N SER A 218 4.74 -6.23 -7.29
CA SER A 218 6.09 -6.67 -7.60
C SER A 218 6.67 -7.61 -6.53
N ALA A 219 6.40 -7.34 -5.25
CA ALA A 219 6.86 -8.17 -4.13
C ALA A 219 6.30 -9.60 -4.16
N CYS A 220 5.15 -9.82 -4.83
CA CYS A 220 4.58 -11.16 -5.01
C CYS A 220 5.58 -12.14 -5.64
N ASP A 221 6.45 -11.68 -6.54
CA ASP A 221 7.42 -12.55 -7.23
C ASP A 221 8.47 -13.09 -6.24
N VAL A 222 8.93 -12.27 -5.28
CA VAL A 222 9.88 -12.70 -4.24
C VAL A 222 9.22 -13.56 -3.18
N ILE A 223 7.99 -13.23 -2.78
CA ILE A 223 7.21 -14.07 -1.85
C ILE A 223 6.96 -15.45 -2.48
N ALA A 224 6.69 -15.53 -3.78
CA ALA A 224 6.55 -16.79 -4.50
C ALA A 224 7.84 -17.61 -4.49
N ALA A 225 9.00 -16.97 -4.66
CA ALA A 225 10.30 -17.64 -4.60
C ALA A 225 10.59 -18.19 -3.19
N VAL A 226 10.34 -17.39 -2.14
CA VAL A 226 10.51 -17.83 -0.74
C VAL A 226 9.57 -18.98 -0.39
N LEU A 227 8.29 -18.90 -0.78
CA LEU A 227 7.33 -19.99 -0.61
C LEU A 227 7.82 -21.27 -1.29
N THR A 228 8.27 -21.18 -2.54
CA THR A 228 8.76 -22.32 -3.31
C THR A 228 9.95 -22.97 -2.60
N GLN A 229 10.94 -22.18 -2.18
CA GLN A 229 12.10 -22.67 -1.45
C GLN A 229 11.71 -23.38 -0.13
N GLN A 230 10.79 -22.79 0.64
CA GLN A 230 10.36 -23.37 1.91
C GLN A 230 9.56 -24.66 1.72
N ILE A 231 8.72 -24.72 0.70
CA ILE A 231 7.96 -25.93 0.33
C ILE A 231 8.91 -27.04 -0.12
N GLU A 232 9.87 -26.75 -0.99
CA GLU A 232 10.88 -27.73 -1.42
C GLU A 232 11.72 -28.24 -0.24
N SER A 233 12.13 -27.34 0.66
CA SER A 233 12.83 -27.68 1.90
C SER A 233 11.98 -28.59 2.81
N TRP A 234 10.68 -28.34 2.90
CA TRP A 234 9.75 -29.19 3.64
C TRP A 234 9.52 -30.55 2.97
N GLU A 235 9.32 -30.58 1.65
CA GLU A 235 9.12 -31.82 0.89
C GLU A 235 10.34 -32.73 0.98
N SER A 236 11.56 -32.18 0.87
CA SER A 236 12.79 -32.97 1.01
C SER A 236 12.93 -33.63 2.39
N ARG A 237 12.44 -32.99 3.46
CA ARG A 237 12.44 -33.56 4.82
C ARG A 237 11.37 -34.63 5.03
N THR A 238 10.22 -34.49 4.38
CA THR A 238 9.04 -35.33 4.64
C THR A 238 8.92 -36.54 3.71
N ARG A 239 9.60 -36.54 2.54
CA ARG A 239 9.58 -37.62 1.53
C ARG A 239 10.33 -38.92 1.91
N ILE A 240 10.51 -39.24 3.18
CA ILE A 240 11.17 -40.49 3.62
C ILE A 240 10.24 -41.73 3.50
N SER A 241 8.99 -41.57 3.06
CA SER A 241 8.09 -42.71 2.81
C SER A 241 7.73 -42.83 1.32
N ASN A 242 7.88 -44.03 0.76
CA ASN A 242 7.55 -44.48 -0.60
C ASN A 242 6.08 -44.23 -0.99
N GLN A 243 5.65 -42.99 -1.05
CA GLN A 243 4.37 -42.60 -1.64
C GLN A 243 4.67 -41.78 -2.89
N THR A 244 4.59 -42.47 -4.03
CA THR A 244 4.38 -41.84 -5.33
C THR A 244 3.21 -40.86 -5.19
N PRO A 245 3.34 -39.61 -5.64
CA PRO A 245 2.27 -38.63 -5.48
C PRO A 245 1.07 -39.10 -6.31
N LYS A 246 0.03 -39.62 -5.65
CA LYS A 246 -1.31 -39.59 -6.24
C LYS A 246 -1.70 -38.12 -6.30
N GLN A 247 -1.37 -37.47 -7.41
CA GLN A 247 -1.79 -36.12 -7.76
C GLN A 247 -3.33 -36.07 -7.80
N GLN A 248 -3.92 -35.77 -6.65
CA GLN A 248 -5.22 -35.12 -6.57
C GLN A 248 -5.05 -33.80 -5.80
N THR A 249 -4.07 -33.00 -6.20
CA THR A 249 -4.03 -31.60 -5.80
C THR A 249 -5.21 -30.90 -6.44
N LYS A 250 -6.22 -30.57 -5.63
CA LYS A 250 -7.19 -29.53 -5.97
C LYS A 250 -6.42 -28.32 -6.49
N ALA A 251 -6.92 -27.70 -7.56
CA ALA A 251 -6.32 -26.49 -8.09
C ALA A 251 -6.17 -25.46 -6.95
N PRO A 252 -5.00 -24.78 -6.84
CA PRO A 252 -4.76 -23.81 -5.77
C PRO A 252 -5.85 -22.73 -5.79
N ARG A 253 -6.38 -22.41 -4.61
CA ARG A 253 -7.49 -21.43 -4.48
C ARG A 253 -7.05 -20.02 -4.82
N ALA A 254 -5.79 -19.69 -4.54
CA ALA A 254 -5.17 -18.42 -4.87
C ALA A 254 -3.72 -18.65 -5.31
N THR A 255 -3.26 -17.86 -6.26
CA THR A 255 -1.93 -17.95 -6.87
C THR A 255 -1.23 -16.60 -6.84
N ALA A 256 0.09 -16.61 -6.97
CA ALA A 256 0.88 -15.39 -7.16
C ALA A 256 0.29 -14.51 -8.27
N ALA A 257 -0.07 -15.09 -9.42
CA ALA A 257 -0.62 -14.36 -10.56
C ALA A 257 -1.97 -13.69 -10.25
N THR A 258 -2.88 -14.39 -9.57
CA THR A 258 -4.18 -13.82 -9.19
C THR A 258 -4.04 -12.69 -8.17
N THR A 259 -3.13 -12.84 -7.20
CA THR A 259 -2.89 -11.83 -6.16
C THR A 259 -2.16 -10.61 -6.74
N LYS A 260 -1.19 -10.84 -7.62
CA LYS A 260 -0.50 -9.80 -8.40
C LYS A 260 -1.50 -8.94 -9.18
N LYS A 261 -2.41 -9.59 -9.92
CA LYS A 261 -3.48 -8.91 -10.66
C LYS A 261 -4.42 -8.10 -9.76
N LYS A 262 -4.70 -8.57 -8.53
CA LYS A 262 -5.50 -7.81 -7.56
C LYS A 262 -4.79 -6.51 -7.15
N PHE A 263 -3.50 -6.57 -6.83
CA PHE A 263 -2.73 -5.37 -6.50
C PHE A 263 -2.58 -4.41 -7.68
N GLU A 264 -2.39 -4.93 -8.90
CA GLU A 264 -2.42 -4.11 -10.11
C GLU A 264 -3.77 -3.41 -10.28
N SER A 265 -4.88 -4.13 -10.07
CA SER A 265 -6.23 -3.56 -10.09
C SER A 265 -6.45 -2.51 -9.00
N THR A 266 -5.94 -2.73 -7.78
CA THR A 266 -5.97 -1.71 -6.70
C THR A 266 -5.16 -0.47 -7.10
N SER A 267 -4.00 -0.66 -7.74
CA SER A 267 -3.18 0.44 -8.23
C SER A 267 -3.93 1.27 -9.28
N THR A 268 -4.56 0.62 -10.25
CA THR A 268 -5.38 1.32 -11.27
C THR A 268 -6.55 2.05 -10.63
N ARG A 269 -7.30 1.41 -9.73
CA ARG A 269 -8.41 2.06 -9.01
C ARG A 269 -7.95 3.29 -8.24
N ALA A 270 -6.80 3.21 -7.56
CA ALA A 270 -6.23 4.34 -6.85
C ALA A 270 -5.82 5.48 -7.80
N GLN A 271 -5.31 5.16 -8.99
CA GLN A 271 -5.01 6.15 -10.03
C GLN A 271 -6.28 6.83 -10.55
N ASP A 272 -7.32 6.05 -10.86
CA ASP A 272 -8.62 6.58 -11.29
C ASP A 272 -9.19 7.55 -10.25
N MET A 273 -9.12 7.17 -8.96
CA MET A 273 -9.53 8.01 -7.83
C MET A 273 -8.70 9.30 -7.72
N VAL A 274 -7.39 9.27 -8.00
CA VAL A 274 -6.62 10.52 -8.08
C VAL A 274 -7.17 11.41 -9.17
N CYS A 275 -7.48 10.89 -10.34
CA CYS A 275 -8.00 11.70 -11.45
C CYS A 275 -9.38 12.29 -11.09
N GLU A 276 -10.26 11.53 -10.41
CA GLU A 276 -11.54 12.04 -9.88
C GLU A 276 -11.35 13.14 -8.83
N LEU A 277 -10.52 12.91 -7.81
CA LEU A 277 -10.25 13.90 -6.76
C LEU A 277 -9.57 15.15 -7.32
N MET A 278 -8.73 14.97 -8.34
CA MET A 278 -8.10 16.07 -9.06
C MET A 278 -9.15 16.91 -9.76
N VAL A 279 -10.01 16.32 -10.61
CA VAL A 279 -11.09 17.05 -11.29
C VAL A 279 -11.96 17.80 -10.30
N LYS A 280 -12.39 17.16 -9.22
CA LYS A 280 -13.13 17.82 -8.14
C LYS A 280 -12.37 19.03 -7.58
N LYS A 281 -11.05 18.91 -7.39
CA LYS A 281 -10.21 20.01 -6.90
C LYS A 281 -10.07 21.15 -7.92
N ILE A 282 -10.04 20.83 -9.22
CA ILE A 282 -10.09 21.83 -10.30
C ILE A 282 -11.43 22.56 -10.25
N ASP A 283 -12.53 21.81 -10.18
CA ASP A 283 -13.86 22.38 -10.16
C ASP A 283 -14.10 23.24 -8.90
N ASP A 284 -13.57 22.83 -7.74
CA ASP A 284 -13.57 23.65 -6.52
C ASP A 284 -12.74 24.93 -6.70
N LEU A 285 -11.57 24.84 -7.34
CA LEU A 285 -10.72 26.00 -7.66
C LEU A 285 -11.46 26.96 -8.60
N ILE A 286 -12.12 26.43 -9.64
CA ILE A 286 -12.95 27.22 -10.56
C ILE A 286 -14.13 27.84 -9.82
N GLY A 287 -14.81 27.04 -8.99
CA GLY A 287 -15.88 27.44 -8.09
C GLY A 287 -15.47 28.63 -7.22
N SER A 288 -14.26 28.60 -6.66
CA SER A 288 -13.72 29.68 -5.83
C SER A 288 -13.59 31.02 -6.59
N PHE A 289 -13.31 30.99 -7.90
CA PHE A 289 -13.30 32.20 -8.72
C PHE A 289 -14.66 32.90 -8.79
N PHE A 290 -15.76 32.19 -8.59
CA PHE A 290 -17.08 32.82 -8.52
C PHE A 290 -17.26 33.71 -7.29
N PHE A 291 -16.65 33.32 -6.15
CA PHE A 291 -16.77 34.01 -4.87
C PHE A 291 -15.72 35.10 -4.64
N LEU A 292 -14.63 35.06 -5.40
CA LEU A 292 -13.64 36.14 -5.40
C LEU A 292 -14.26 37.40 -6.00
N ASN A 293 -14.01 38.56 -5.38
CA ASN A 293 -14.38 39.86 -5.94
C ASN A 293 -13.29 40.31 -6.90
N TRP A 294 -13.55 40.26 -8.21
CA TRP A 294 -12.58 40.59 -9.24
C TRP A 294 -12.48 42.10 -9.54
N THR A 295 -13.29 42.92 -8.87
CA THR A 295 -13.35 44.36 -9.08
C THR A 295 -12.70 45.10 -7.92
N ALA A 296 -11.70 45.92 -8.24
CA ALA A 296 -11.17 46.92 -7.33
C ALA A 296 -12.30 47.86 -6.87
N THR A 297 -12.58 47.92 -5.58
CA THR A 297 -13.59 48.83 -5.03
C THR A 297 -13.17 50.30 -5.14
N GLU A 298 -11.86 50.59 -5.26
CA GLU A 298 -11.34 51.95 -5.46
C GLU A 298 -10.10 51.96 -6.37
N VAL A 299 -10.04 52.93 -7.29
CA VAL A 299 -8.90 53.13 -8.20
C VAL A 299 -7.75 53.76 -7.42
N ASN A 300 -7.01 52.95 -6.66
CA ASN A 300 -5.86 53.41 -5.90
C ASN A 300 -4.53 53.06 -6.62
N SER A 301 -3.50 53.86 -6.36
CA SER A 301 -2.19 53.77 -7.03
C SER A 301 -1.30 52.61 -6.54
N GLN A 302 -1.73 51.88 -5.50
CA GLN A 302 -1.06 50.68 -5.00
C GLN A 302 -1.57 49.40 -5.69
N VAL A 303 -0.78 48.32 -5.59
CA VAL A 303 -1.19 46.98 -6.03
C VAL A 303 -2.39 46.57 -5.17
N ASP A 304 -3.53 46.30 -5.82
CA ASP A 304 -4.79 46.00 -5.14
C ASP A 304 -4.63 44.75 -4.24
N PRO A 305 -4.96 44.84 -2.93
CA PRO A 305 -4.84 43.73 -1.99
C PRO A 305 -5.60 42.47 -2.45
N CYS A 306 -6.77 42.65 -3.06
CA CYS A 306 -7.60 41.52 -3.52
C CYS A 306 -6.94 40.79 -4.71
N MET A 307 -6.25 41.55 -5.57
CA MET A 307 -5.48 41.01 -6.69
C MET A 307 -4.19 40.32 -6.21
N SER A 308 -3.57 40.86 -5.16
CA SER A 308 -2.41 40.22 -4.52
C SER A 308 -2.80 38.89 -3.87
N ASP A 309 -3.95 38.83 -3.21
CA ASP A 309 -4.44 37.62 -2.55
C ASP A 309 -4.77 36.52 -3.56
N LEU A 310 -5.34 36.88 -4.72
CA LEU A 310 -5.57 35.94 -5.83
C LEU A 310 -4.28 35.38 -6.42
N ILE A 311 -3.28 36.23 -6.66
CA ILE A 311 -1.97 35.81 -7.16
C ILE A 311 -1.27 34.91 -6.13
N ASN A 312 -1.31 35.27 -4.85
CA ASN A 312 -0.74 34.48 -3.76
C ASN A 312 -1.45 33.12 -3.62
N TYR A 313 -2.78 33.10 -3.74
CA TYR A 313 -3.58 31.87 -3.70
C TYR A 313 -3.23 30.95 -4.87
N LEU A 314 -3.21 31.49 -6.10
CA LEU A 314 -2.83 30.72 -7.29
C LEU A 314 -1.40 30.20 -7.15
N GLN A 315 -0.43 31.03 -6.77
CA GLN A 315 0.96 30.63 -6.55
C GLN A 315 1.11 29.53 -5.48
N ALA A 316 0.36 29.63 -4.38
CA ALA A 316 0.34 28.58 -3.36
C ALA A 316 -0.25 27.28 -3.89
N SER A 317 -1.36 27.34 -4.65
CA SER A 317 -1.95 26.18 -5.32
C SER A 317 -0.99 25.55 -6.35
N PHE A 318 -0.23 26.36 -7.12
CA PHE A 318 0.80 25.87 -8.02
C PHE A 318 1.94 25.16 -7.32
N THR A 319 2.40 25.72 -6.21
CA THR A 319 3.48 25.12 -5.43
C THR A 319 3.05 23.76 -4.88
N GLN A 320 1.78 23.65 -4.47
CA GLN A 320 1.19 22.38 -4.03
C GLN A 320 1.03 21.38 -5.19
N LEU A 321 0.64 21.83 -6.38
CA LEU A 321 0.50 20.97 -7.57
C LEU A 321 1.84 20.48 -8.09
N ASP A 322 2.87 21.34 -8.11
CA ASP A 322 4.22 20.94 -8.52
C ASP A 322 4.82 19.97 -7.51
N ALA A 323 4.65 20.22 -6.21
CA ALA A 323 5.03 19.27 -5.16
C ALA A 323 4.31 17.92 -5.33
N LEU A 324 3.02 17.92 -5.68
CA LEU A 324 2.23 16.71 -5.89
C LEU A 324 2.65 15.96 -7.17
N MET A 325 3.00 16.67 -8.25
CA MET A 325 3.57 16.08 -9.47
C MET A 325 4.95 15.48 -9.21
N GLN A 326 5.81 16.18 -8.48
CA GLN A 326 7.12 15.67 -8.06
C GLN A 326 6.97 14.42 -7.18
N PHE A 327 5.98 14.42 -6.27
CA PHE A 327 5.64 13.27 -5.44
C PHE A 327 5.15 12.08 -6.28
N ALA A 328 4.24 12.30 -7.23
CA ALA A 328 3.76 11.26 -8.14
C ALA A 328 4.89 10.68 -9.01
N ASN A 329 5.82 11.53 -9.47
CA ASN A 329 7.02 11.11 -10.19
C ASN A 329 7.95 10.27 -9.30
N ALA A 330 8.17 10.70 -8.05
CA ALA A 330 8.97 9.94 -7.09
C ALA A 330 8.35 8.55 -6.84
N CYS A 331 7.01 8.45 -6.84
CA CYS A 331 6.27 7.21 -6.70
C CYS A 331 6.30 6.30 -7.95
N ASN A 332 6.93 6.70 -9.06
CA ASN A 332 6.99 5.98 -10.34
C ASN A 332 5.62 5.67 -10.98
N VAL A 333 4.61 6.50 -10.73
CA VAL A 333 3.30 6.34 -11.37
C VAL A 333 3.23 7.28 -12.57
N THR A 334 3.71 6.83 -13.73
CA THR A 334 3.86 7.68 -14.92
C THR A 334 2.53 8.21 -15.48
N GLN A 335 1.47 7.42 -15.36
CA GLN A 335 0.11 7.78 -15.79
C GLN A 335 -0.48 8.95 -14.97
N LEU A 336 -0.01 9.15 -13.74
CA LEU A 336 -0.49 10.24 -12.89
C LEU A 336 -0.12 11.61 -13.46
N ARG A 337 1.03 11.74 -14.13
CA ARG A 337 1.46 12.98 -14.79
C ARG A 337 0.44 13.46 -15.82
N GLU A 338 -0.18 12.53 -16.54
CA GLU A 338 -1.23 12.84 -17.52
C GLU A 338 -2.51 13.32 -16.85
N CYS A 339 -2.83 12.85 -15.64
CA CYS A 339 -3.96 13.39 -14.87
C CYS A 339 -3.72 14.80 -14.33
N PHE A 340 -2.46 15.25 -14.17
CA PHE A 340 -2.13 16.63 -13.76
C PHE A 340 -2.04 17.62 -14.93
N LEU A 341 -1.98 17.15 -16.18
CA LEU A 341 -1.82 17.97 -17.39
C LEU A 341 -2.96 18.97 -17.60
N PRO A 342 -4.26 18.60 -17.51
CA PRO A 342 -5.37 19.54 -17.65
C PRO A 342 -5.26 20.72 -16.69
N LEU A 343 -4.95 20.44 -15.42
CA LEU A 343 -4.80 21.48 -14.41
C LEU A 343 -3.58 22.35 -14.66
N THR A 344 -2.42 21.74 -14.90
CA THR A 344 -1.17 22.47 -15.15
C THR A 344 -1.32 23.41 -16.33
N GLN A 345 -1.93 22.96 -17.43
CA GLN A 345 -2.18 23.78 -18.61
C GLN A 345 -3.22 24.85 -18.36
N MET A 346 -4.30 24.54 -17.64
CA MET A 346 -5.36 25.51 -17.32
C MET A 346 -4.82 26.64 -16.44
N VAL A 347 -4.05 26.31 -15.40
CA VAL A 347 -3.51 27.36 -14.53
C VAL A 347 -2.36 28.10 -15.22
N ASP A 348 -1.51 27.44 -16.01
CA ASP A 348 -0.49 28.12 -16.85
C ASP A 348 -1.13 29.10 -17.84
N LEU A 349 -2.24 28.75 -18.48
CA LEU A 349 -3.02 29.65 -19.32
C LEU A 349 -3.49 30.89 -18.56
N ILE A 350 -3.96 30.71 -17.31
CA ILE A 350 -4.43 31.80 -16.43
C ILE A 350 -3.27 32.68 -15.92
N VAL A 351 -2.06 32.16 -15.76
CA VAL A 351 -0.90 32.96 -15.27
C VAL A 351 -0.13 33.62 -16.41
N SER A 352 0.06 32.91 -17.52
CA SER A 352 0.90 33.33 -18.64
C SER A 352 0.20 34.34 -19.57
N ASN A 353 -1.08 34.63 -19.34
CA ASN A 353 -1.91 35.49 -20.19
C ASN A 353 -1.99 35.06 -21.66
N ASP A 354 -1.86 33.76 -21.92
CA ASP A 354 -1.72 33.24 -23.29
C ASP A 354 -3.07 32.94 -23.96
N ILE A 355 -4.12 33.62 -23.49
CA ILE A 355 -5.52 33.41 -23.90
C ILE A 355 -5.70 33.71 -25.40
N GLU A 356 -4.92 34.65 -25.95
CA GLU A 356 -5.01 35.04 -27.37
C GLU A 356 -4.52 33.95 -28.33
N HIS A 357 -3.64 33.05 -27.87
CA HIS A 357 -3.11 31.94 -28.67
C HIS A 357 -3.79 30.61 -28.36
N LEU A 358 -4.82 30.60 -27.51
CA LEU A 358 -5.51 29.40 -27.08
C LEU A 358 -6.18 28.63 -28.24
N ASP A 359 -6.91 29.32 -29.13
CA ASP A 359 -7.62 28.69 -30.26
C ASP A 359 -6.63 28.04 -31.24
N THR A 360 -5.47 28.68 -31.48
CA THR A 360 -4.41 28.14 -32.33
C THR A 360 -3.68 26.98 -31.66
N SER A 361 -3.47 27.06 -30.34
CA SER A 361 -2.80 26.04 -29.54
C SER A 361 -3.66 24.77 -29.40
N ILE A 362 -4.98 24.89 -29.23
CA ILE A 362 -5.89 23.74 -29.14
C ILE A 362 -6.04 23.03 -30.49
N ARG A 363 -6.23 23.78 -31.59
CA ARG A 363 -6.46 23.21 -32.93
C ARG A 363 -5.24 22.51 -33.54
N ASN A 364 -4.04 22.98 -33.23
CA ASN A 364 -2.81 22.50 -33.86
C ASN A 364 -1.99 21.52 -33.01
N GLY A 365 -2.54 21.02 -31.90
CA GLY A 365 -1.79 20.13 -31.00
C GLY A 365 -0.67 20.85 -30.23
N GLY A 366 -0.89 22.10 -29.87
CA GLY A 366 0.06 22.98 -29.18
C GLY A 366 0.13 22.76 -27.66
N LYS A 367 0.42 23.84 -26.93
CA LYS A 367 0.73 23.82 -25.49
C LYS A 367 -0.48 23.52 -24.57
N TYR A 368 -1.71 23.76 -25.01
CA TYR A 368 -2.93 23.72 -24.17
C TYR A 368 -3.97 22.68 -24.60
N THR A 369 -3.52 21.52 -25.10
CA THR A 369 -4.38 20.46 -25.67
C THR A 369 -5.30 19.74 -24.69
N HIS A 370 -5.01 19.78 -23.39
CA HIS A 370 -5.72 19.07 -22.33
C HIS A 370 -6.64 19.97 -21.50
N VAL A 371 -6.73 21.26 -21.84
CA VAL A 371 -7.62 22.20 -21.16
C VAL A 371 -9.04 22.00 -21.66
N MET A 372 -10.00 21.81 -20.75
CA MET A 372 -11.41 21.67 -21.12
C MET A 372 -11.99 23.02 -21.55
N PRO A 373 -12.57 23.14 -22.78
CA PRO A 373 -13.09 24.40 -23.29
C PRO A 373 -14.12 25.06 -22.35
N ASP A 374 -14.96 24.26 -21.71
CA ASP A 374 -16.05 24.72 -20.83
C ASP A 374 -15.50 25.41 -19.58
N GLN A 375 -14.41 24.87 -19.02
CA GLN A 375 -13.72 25.45 -17.86
C GLN A 375 -13.04 26.79 -18.22
N VAL A 376 -12.50 26.89 -19.45
CA VAL A 376 -11.95 28.17 -19.95
C VAL A 376 -13.06 29.19 -20.20
N ILE A 377 -14.18 28.77 -20.80
CA ILE A 377 -15.33 29.65 -21.03
C ILE A 377 -15.82 30.23 -19.70
N ALA A 378 -15.96 29.42 -18.66
CA ALA A 378 -16.37 29.89 -17.33
C ALA A 378 -15.43 30.97 -16.76
N VAL A 379 -14.11 30.78 -16.89
CA VAL A 379 -13.11 31.77 -16.46
C VAL A 379 -13.16 33.04 -17.31
N LEU A 380 -13.29 32.91 -18.64
CA LEU A 380 -13.35 34.03 -19.57
C LEU A 380 -14.63 34.84 -19.47
N GLU A 381 -15.78 34.22 -19.19
CA GLU A 381 -17.06 34.92 -18.99
C GLU A 381 -17.04 35.80 -17.74
N LYS A 382 -16.45 35.31 -16.64
CA LYS A 382 -16.16 36.15 -15.46
C LYS A 382 -15.21 37.30 -15.81
N TYR A 383 -14.17 37.04 -16.59
CA TYR A 383 -13.22 38.07 -17.01
C TYR A 383 -13.86 39.14 -17.91
N LYS A 384 -14.86 38.78 -18.73
CA LYS A 384 -15.64 39.70 -19.55
C LYS A 384 -16.41 40.73 -18.71
N GLU A 385 -16.92 40.34 -17.54
CA GLU A 385 -17.57 41.26 -16.60
C GLU A 385 -16.57 42.27 -16.01
N VAL A 386 -15.33 41.84 -15.78
CA VAL A 386 -14.23 42.67 -15.24
C VAL A 386 -13.61 43.60 -16.29
N ALA A 387 -13.49 43.15 -17.54
CA ALA A 387 -13.00 43.98 -18.65
C ALA A 387 -13.99 45.09 -19.04
N ALA A 388 -15.29 44.89 -18.78
CA ALA A 388 -16.33 45.89 -19.04
C ALA A 388 -16.32 47.08 -18.04
N THR A 389 -15.74 46.90 -16.85
CA THR A 389 -15.65 47.94 -15.80
C THR A 389 -14.34 48.74 -15.85
N GLY A 390 -13.46 48.48 -16.81
CA GLY A 390 -12.23 49.26 -17.04
C GLY A 390 -11.10 49.04 -16.02
N ALA A 391 -11.26 48.13 -15.07
CA ALA A 391 -10.34 47.95 -13.94
C ALA A 391 -9.32 46.80 -14.09
N SER A 392 -9.27 46.10 -15.24
CA SER A 392 -8.45 44.88 -15.33
C SER A 392 -6.95 45.16 -15.52
N LYS A 393 -6.17 45.04 -14.43
CA LYS A 393 -4.70 44.97 -14.43
C LYS A 393 -4.18 43.53 -14.26
N PHE A 394 -5.03 42.52 -14.51
CA PHE A 394 -4.79 41.10 -14.20
C PHE A 394 -3.53 40.53 -14.86
N PHE A 395 -3.17 41.03 -16.05
CA PHE A 395 -2.10 40.47 -16.86
C PHE A 395 -1.04 41.51 -17.22
N LYS A 396 -0.25 41.93 -16.24
CA LYS A 396 1.09 42.48 -16.55
C LYS A 396 2.09 41.34 -16.49
N ALA A 397 2.26 40.64 -17.61
CA ALA A 397 3.43 39.80 -17.82
C ALA A 397 4.69 40.65 -17.58
N LYS A 398 5.68 40.11 -16.86
CA LYS A 398 6.93 40.78 -16.45
C LYS A 398 7.81 41.25 -17.64
N LYS A 399 7.32 41.15 -18.89
CA LYS A 399 8.10 41.39 -20.12
C LYS A 399 7.30 41.95 -21.31
N ALA A 400 6.19 42.64 -21.09
CA ALA A 400 5.52 43.39 -22.17
C ALA A 400 5.52 44.91 -21.86
N PRO A 401 5.87 45.77 -22.84
CA PRO A 401 5.75 47.21 -22.67
C PRO A 401 4.27 47.57 -22.47
N ALA A 402 4.05 48.60 -21.68
CA ALA A 402 2.75 49.01 -21.18
C ALA A 402 1.77 49.36 -22.32
N GLU A 403 0.82 48.48 -22.61
CA GLU A 403 -0.50 48.83 -23.15
C GLU A 403 -1.45 47.63 -23.13
N GLY A 404 -2.56 47.74 -22.38
CA GLY A 404 -3.79 46.95 -22.56
C GLY A 404 -3.84 45.56 -21.89
N GLY A 405 -4.72 45.40 -20.89
CA GLY A 405 -5.27 44.07 -20.58
C GLY A 405 -6.11 43.52 -21.75
N LEU A 406 -6.47 42.23 -21.72
CA LEU A 406 -7.29 41.59 -22.76
C LEU A 406 -8.55 42.42 -23.08
N LYS A 407 -8.70 42.80 -24.35
CA LYS A 407 -9.84 43.57 -24.82
C LYS A 407 -11.10 42.68 -24.83
N LYS A 408 -12.25 43.24 -24.41
CA LYS A 408 -13.56 42.56 -24.41
C LYS A 408 -13.88 41.84 -25.73
N ALA A 409 -13.52 42.45 -26.87
CA ALA A 409 -13.71 41.85 -28.19
C ALA A 409 -12.89 40.57 -28.44
N VAL A 410 -11.70 40.46 -27.84
CA VAL A 410 -10.83 39.27 -27.92
C VAL A 410 -11.44 38.15 -27.10
N ILE A 411 -11.92 38.45 -25.89
CA ILE A 411 -12.61 37.50 -25.01
C ILE A 411 -13.89 36.96 -25.68
N ASP A 412 -14.70 37.85 -26.26
CA ASP A 412 -15.91 37.47 -26.99
C ASP A 412 -15.62 36.59 -28.22
N SER A 413 -14.52 36.87 -28.93
CA SER A 413 -14.08 36.04 -30.06
C SER A 413 -13.63 34.65 -29.60
N VAL A 414 -12.81 34.56 -28.56
CA VAL A 414 -12.28 33.30 -28.04
C VAL A 414 -13.40 32.44 -27.43
N VAL A 415 -14.31 33.03 -26.63
CA VAL A 415 -15.47 32.32 -26.08
C VAL A 415 -16.38 31.79 -27.19
N LYS A 416 -16.63 32.59 -28.24
CA LYS A 416 -17.41 32.15 -29.39
C LYS A 416 -16.72 31.00 -30.15
N GLN A 417 -15.40 31.05 -30.31
CA GLN A 417 -14.63 29.99 -30.95
C GLN A 417 -14.62 28.70 -30.12
N LEU A 418 -14.44 28.79 -28.80
CA LEU A 418 -14.50 27.64 -27.88
C LEU A 418 -15.89 26.99 -27.87
N ARG A 419 -16.97 27.77 -27.84
CA ARG A 419 -18.37 27.27 -27.95
C ARG A 419 -18.66 26.60 -29.29
N MET A 420 -18.02 27.04 -30.39
CA MET A 420 -18.15 26.36 -31.69
C MET A 420 -17.38 25.04 -31.74
N MET A 421 -16.35 24.85 -30.90
CA MET A 421 -15.58 23.60 -30.84
C MET A 421 -16.22 22.56 -29.92
N ASN A 422 -17.07 22.96 -28.97
CA ASN A 422 -17.80 22.04 -28.10
C ASN A 422 -19.30 22.41 -28.04
N PRO A 423 -20.16 21.83 -28.90
CA PRO A 423 -21.57 22.23 -29.05
C PRO A 423 -22.46 21.90 -27.83
N HIS A 424 -21.91 21.25 -26.80
CA HIS A 424 -22.59 20.97 -25.52
C HIS A 424 -22.20 21.95 -24.39
N ALA A 425 -21.24 22.87 -24.63
CA ALA A 425 -20.83 23.91 -23.71
C ALA A 425 -21.90 25.03 -23.65
N LYS A 426 -22.80 24.98 -22.67
CA LYS A 426 -23.75 26.07 -22.40
C LYS A 426 -23.09 27.14 -21.53
#